data_AF-A0AAJ6TTD6-F1
#
_entry.id   AF-A0AAJ6TTD6-F1
#
_cell.length_a   1.000
_cell.length_b   1.000
_cell.length_c   1.000
_cell.angle_alpha   90.00
_cell.angle_beta   90.00
_cell.angle_gamma   90.00
#
_symmetry.space_group_name_H-M   'P 1'
#
loop_
_entity.id
_entity.type
_entity.pdbx_description
1 polymer ?
#
loop_
_entity_poly.entity_id
_entity_poly.type
_entity_poly.pdbx_seq_one_letter_code
_entity_poly.pdbx_strand_id
1 'polypeptide(L)'
;MIIQATTTSNFGSFPICPTTRHQSQSRKIIPLNLVSSQKGQEFTSVTHKGDKMCECFDLHKELVPYGDAWNWQKVIVREKSGLIERNEECPDTLIVLQHQPVYTMGTGSSIEYLNFDINNAPFEVYRTERGGEVTYHGPGQLTMYPIINLRNHKMDLHWYLRELEEVVIRVLSSTFSIKASRIEGLTGVWVGDQKLAAIGIKVSQWIAYHGLALNVTTDLAPFNLIVPCGIRNRKVGSIKGLLEESCSNAKAHHFDYSQLIDITSQSLIREFSEVFQLKIQQRSVPILEFLVKKTESL
;
A
#
# COMPACT_ATOMS: atom_id res chain seq x y z
N MET A 1 30.92 -10.80 -5.81
CA MET A 1 31.34 -11.19 -7.16
C MET A 1 30.59 -10.29 -8.13
N ILE A 2 31.29 -9.30 -8.67
CA ILE A 2 30.74 -8.22 -9.49
C ILE A 2 30.76 -8.70 -10.94
N ILE A 3 29.64 -8.60 -11.66
CA ILE A 3 29.59 -8.83 -13.11
C ILE A 3 29.10 -7.54 -13.75
N GLN A 4 30.04 -6.80 -14.33
CA GLN A 4 29.78 -5.74 -15.31
C GLN A 4 29.51 -6.38 -16.68
N ALA A 5 28.56 -5.82 -17.43
CA ALA A 5 28.41 -6.09 -18.85
C ALA A 5 28.39 -4.75 -19.61
N THR A 6 29.38 -4.56 -20.45
CA THR A 6 29.52 -3.50 -21.46
C THR A 6 29.35 -4.14 -22.85
N THR A 7 28.62 -3.48 -23.76
CA THR A 7 28.84 -3.38 -25.22
C THR A 7 27.66 -2.62 -25.85
N THR A 8 27.85 -1.37 -26.29
CA THR A 8 28.07 -0.85 -27.66
C THR A 8 26.83 -0.56 -28.51
N SER A 9 26.83 0.66 -29.03
CA SER A 9 25.90 1.36 -29.92
C SER A 9 25.82 0.81 -31.35
N ASN A 10 24.68 1.00 -32.01
CA ASN A 10 24.63 1.23 -33.46
C ASN A 10 23.44 2.13 -33.85
N PHE A 11 23.75 3.16 -34.65
CA PHE A 11 22.83 4.09 -35.30
C PHE A 11 22.29 3.50 -36.61
N GLY A 12 21.05 3.83 -36.98
CA GLY A 12 20.49 3.50 -38.30
C GLY A 12 19.05 3.95 -38.53
N SER A 13 18.91 5.20 -39.02
CA SER A 13 17.93 5.73 -39.99
C SER A 13 16.42 5.35 -40.00
N PHE A 14 15.60 6.41 -39.96
CA PHE A 14 14.16 6.53 -40.23
C PHE A 14 13.70 6.01 -41.61
N PRO A 15 12.39 5.70 -41.74
CA PRO A 15 11.61 6.35 -42.80
C PRO A 15 10.25 6.92 -42.35
N ILE A 16 9.74 7.75 -43.25
CA ILE A 16 8.69 8.75 -43.12
C ILE A 16 7.27 8.15 -43.10
N CYS A 17 6.39 8.85 -42.37
CA CYS A 17 4.95 8.67 -42.18
C CYS A 17 4.14 8.60 -43.51
N PRO A 18 2.97 7.93 -43.49
CA PRO A 18 1.80 8.54 -44.10
C PRO A 18 0.66 8.74 -43.09
N THR A 19 0.09 9.94 -43.17
CA THR A 19 -1.06 10.46 -42.44
C THR A 19 -2.32 9.63 -42.63
N THR A 20 -2.98 9.24 -41.54
CA THR A 20 -4.43 8.93 -41.55
C THR A 20 -5.18 9.65 -40.43
N ARG A 21 -6.17 10.40 -40.91
CA ARG A 21 -7.24 11.17 -40.26
C ARG A 21 -7.63 10.81 -38.82
N HIS A 22 -7.73 11.89 -38.05
CA HIS A 22 -8.53 12.04 -36.84
C HIS A 22 -9.90 11.35 -36.88
N GLN A 23 -10.15 10.51 -35.89
CA GLN A 23 -11.47 10.46 -35.24
C GLN A 23 -11.27 10.72 -33.74
N SER A 24 -11.71 11.90 -33.32
CA SER A 24 -11.80 12.32 -31.93
C SER A 24 -12.90 11.54 -31.22
N GLN A 25 -12.54 10.46 -30.52
CA GLN A 25 -13.40 9.94 -29.47
C GLN A 25 -13.19 10.80 -28.23
N SER A 26 -14.14 11.69 -27.97
CA SER A 26 -14.24 12.47 -26.74
C SER A 26 -14.22 11.53 -25.54
N ARG A 27 -13.12 11.49 -24.79
CA ARG A 27 -13.07 10.84 -23.48
C ARG A 27 -13.97 11.62 -22.53
N LYS A 28 -15.13 11.07 -22.20
CA LYS A 28 -15.98 11.61 -21.14
C LYS A 28 -15.26 11.37 -19.81
N ILE A 29 -14.71 12.44 -19.24
CA ILE A 29 -14.35 12.51 -17.82
C ILE A 29 -15.66 12.40 -17.04
N ILE A 30 -15.84 11.34 -16.26
CA ILE A 30 -16.98 11.23 -15.35
C ILE A 30 -16.68 12.14 -14.16
N PRO A 31 -17.48 13.18 -13.89
CA PRO A 31 -17.30 14.01 -12.71
C PRO A 31 -17.60 13.20 -11.46
N LEU A 32 -16.76 13.28 -10.43
CA LEU A 32 -17.00 12.62 -9.12
C LEU A 32 -18.37 12.96 -8.50
N ASN A 33 -18.96 14.08 -8.90
CA ASN A 33 -20.29 14.52 -8.46
C ASN A 33 -21.45 13.60 -8.92
N LEU A 34 -21.21 12.62 -9.79
CA LEU A 34 -22.18 11.57 -10.15
C LEU A 34 -22.12 10.32 -9.26
N VAL A 35 -21.22 10.28 -8.28
CA VAL A 35 -21.13 9.16 -7.31
C VAL A 35 -22.14 9.32 -6.16
N SER A 36 -22.76 10.50 -6.00
CA SER A 36 -23.67 10.80 -4.89
C SER A 36 -25.15 10.84 -5.30
N SER A 37 -25.71 9.73 -5.79
CA SER A 37 -27.18 9.55 -5.77
C SER A 37 -27.60 8.09 -5.91
N GLN A 38 -27.15 7.22 -5.01
CA GLN A 38 -27.90 6.00 -4.71
C GLN A 38 -28.12 5.94 -3.19
N LYS A 39 -29.37 6.16 -2.80
CA LYS A 39 -29.86 6.01 -1.42
C LYS A 39 -29.61 4.57 -0.95
N GLY A 40 -29.35 4.45 0.35
CA GLY A 40 -28.95 3.23 1.05
C GLY A 40 -29.55 1.94 0.50
N GLN A 41 -28.66 1.09 -0.01
CA GLN A 41 -28.87 -0.34 -0.07
C GLN A 41 -28.01 -0.97 1.01
N GLU A 42 -28.64 -1.81 1.84
CA GLU A 42 -27.93 -2.77 2.69
C GLU A 42 -26.84 -3.46 1.86
N PHE A 43 -25.63 -3.50 2.42
CA PHE A 43 -24.46 -4.16 1.83
C PHE A 43 -24.77 -5.66 1.70
N THR A 44 -25.36 -6.04 0.58
CA THR A 44 -25.52 -7.44 0.20
C THR A 44 -24.14 -7.99 -0.12
N SER A 45 -23.89 -9.20 0.40
CA SER A 45 -22.63 -9.93 0.35
C SER A 45 -21.99 -9.88 -1.05
N VAL A 46 -20.76 -9.36 -1.11
CA VAL A 46 -19.94 -9.49 -2.31
C VAL A 46 -19.67 -10.99 -2.53
N THR A 47 -20.22 -11.53 -3.61
CA THR A 47 -20.05 -12.92 -4.01
C THR A 47 -18.68 -13.06 -4.69
N HIS A 48 -17.65 -13.37 -3.89
CA HIS A 48 -16.29 -13.58 -4.40
C HIS A 48 -16.02 -15.05 -4.74
N LYS A 49 -15.23 -15.24 -5.80
CA LYS A 49 -14.85 -16.52 -6.44
C LYS A 49 -13.72 -17.29 -5.72
N GLY A 50 -13.29 -16.83 -4.55
CA GLY A 50 -12.19 -17.41 -3.78
C GLY A 50 -12.66 -18.35 -2.68
N ASP A 51 -12.11 -19.56 -2.61
CA ASP A 51 -12.45 -20.55 -1.57
C ASP A 51 -11.82 -20.21 -0.21
N LYS A 52 -10.85 -19.28 -0.15
CA LYS A 52 -10.06 -18.98 1.04
C LYS A 52 -10.58 -17.74 1.77
N MET A 53 -10.81 -17.87 3.08
CA MET A 53 -11.25 -16.79 3.94
C MET A 53 -10.10 -15.87 4.35
N CYS A 54 -10.37 -14.57 4.38
CA CYS A 54 -9.48 -13.56 4.95
C CYS A 54 -10.25 -12.67 5.93
N GLU A 55 -9.81 -12.64 7.17
CA GLU A 55 -10.37 -11.80 8.21
C GLU A 55 -9.84 -10.37 8.06
N CYS A 56 -10.73 -9.41 7.84
CA CYS A 56 -10.36 -8.02 7.62
C CYS A 56 -10.76 -7.15 8.81
N PHE A 57 -9.78 -6.46 9.38
CA PHE A 57 -9.94 -5.43 10.38
C PHE A 57 -9.71 -4.07 9.72
N ASP A 58 -10.81 -3.42 9.34
CA ASP A 58 -10.76 -2.11 8.70
C ASP A 58 -10.90 -0.98 9.73
N LEU A 59 -9.76 -0.37 10.05
CA LEU A 59 -9.59 0.78 10.93
C LEU A 59 -9.16 2.03 10.14
N HIS A 60 -9.50 2.15 8.85
CA HIS A 60 -9.05 3.26 8.02
C HIS A 60 -9.41 4.65 8.56
N LYS A 61 -10.35 4.77 9.50
CA LYS A 61 -10.74 6.04 10.15
C LYS A 61 -9.95 6.35 11.42
N GLU A 62 -9.21 5.38 11.94
CA GLU A 62 -8.49 5.48 13.21
C GLU A 62 -7.02 5.84 13.00
N LEU A 63 -6.47 6.66 13.90
CA LEU A 63 -5.04 6.94 13.99
C LEU A 63 -4.41 6.06 15.06
N VAL A 64 -3.81 4.96 14.63
CA VAL A 64 -3.28 3.93 15.52
C VAL A 64 -1.79 4.20 15.83
N PRO A 65 -1.36 4.20 17.10
CA PRO A 65 0.06 4.20 17.45
C PRO A 65 0.81 3.05 16.78
N TYR A 66 2.01 3.31 16.27
CA TYR A 66 2.75 2.30 15.50
C TYR A 66 3.07 1.05 16.32
N GLY A 67 3.49 1.24 17.57
CA GLY A 67 3.83 0.15 18.49
C GLY A 67 2.69 -0.85 18.69
N ASP A 68 1.44 -0.36 18.80
CA ASP A 68 0.26 -1.21 19.01
C ASP A 68 0.00 -2.09 17.78
N ALA A 69 -0.11 -1.48 16.60
CA ALA A 69 -0.33 -2.23 15.36
C ALA A 69 0.81 -3.20 15.03
N TRP A 70 2.05 -2.84 15.36
CA TRP A 70 3.19 -3.73 15.22
C TRP A 70 3.12 -4.91 16.20
N ASN A 71 2.65 -4.69 17.44
CA ASN A 71 2.39 -5.78 18.37
C ASN A 71 1.28 -6.70 17.87
N TRP A 72 0.17 -6.15 17.36
CA TRP A 72 -0.94 -6.93 16.80
C TRP A 72 -0.45 -7.86 15.68
N GLN A 73 0.35 -7.34 14.75
CA GLN A 73 0.94 -8.16 13.68
C GLN A 73 1.76 -9.33 14.23
N LYS A 74 2.63 -9.09 15.21
CA LYS A 74 3.46 -10.13 15.81
C LYS A 74 2.63 -11.20 16.53
N VAL A 75 1.59 -10.79 17.25
CA VAL A 75 0.67 -11.72 17.92
C VAL A 75 -0.04 -12.60 16.90
N ILE A 76 -0.62 -12.01 15.85
CA ILE A 76 -1.31 -12.76 14.80
C ILE A 76 -0.35 -13.72 14.08
N VAL A 77 0.89 -13.29 13.81
CA VAL A 77 1.91 -14.19 13.21
C VAL A 77 2.20 -15.39 14.11
N ARG A 78 2.30 -15.20 15.44
CA ARG A 78 2.50 -16.30 16.39
C ARG A 78 1.30 -17.23 16.43
N GLU A 79 0.09 -16.68 16.49
CA GLU A 79 -1.15 -17.46 16.46
C GLU A 79 -1.22 -18.32 15.19
N LYS A 80 -0.99 -17.73 14.02
CA LYS A 80 -0.96 -18.44 12.74
C LYS A 80 0.11 -19.51 12.69
N SER A 81 1.30 -19.27 13.25
CA SER A 81 2.35 -20.30 13.37
C SER A 81 1.83 -21.52 14.15
N GLY A 82 1.17 -21.28 15.29
CA GLY A 82 0.58 -22.34 16.10
C GLY A 82 -0.52 -23.10 15.37
N LEU A 83 -1.39 -22.42 14.61
CA LEU A 83 -2.42 -23.05 13.79
C LEU A 83 -1.79 -23.97 12.73
N ILE A 84 -0.73 -23.49 12.05
CA ILE A 84 -0.01 -24.27 11.03
C ILE A 84 0.67 -25.50 11.64
N GLU A 85 1.31 -25.37 12.81
CA GLU A 85 1.96 -26.48 13.51
C GLU A 85 0.97 -27.57 13.92
N ARG A 86 -0.26 -27.18 14.29
CA ARG A 86 -1.35 -28.12 14.63
C ARG A 86 -2.12 -28.62 13.41
N ASN A 87 -1.76 -28.19 12.20
CA ASN A 87 -2.47 -28.49 10.96
C ASN A 87 -3.96 -28.08 11.02
N GLU A 88 -4.24 -26.96 11.68
CA GLU A 88 -5.57 -26.37 11.81
C GLU A 88 -5.83 -25.34 10.69
N GLU A 89 -7.09 -24.96 10.52
CA GLU A 89 -7.46 -23.90 9.59
C GLU A 89 -6.77 -22.58 9.98
N CYS A 90 -6.04 -22.00 9.04
CA CYS A 90 -5.30 -20.76 9.22
C CYS A 90 -5.79 -19.76 8.16
N PRO A 91 -6.92 -19.08 8.39
CA PRO A 91 -7.40 -18.04 7.48
C PRO A 91 -6.37 -16.91 7.40
N ASP A 92 -6.33 -16.18 6.30
CA ASP A 92 -5.47 -14.99 6.22
C ASP A 92 -6.05 -13.83 7.03
N THR A 93 -5.22 -12.84 7.36
CA THR A 93 -5.69 -11.64 8.06
C THR A 93 -5.25 -10.40 7.29
N LEU A 94 -6.11 -9.37 7.28
CA LEU A 94 -5.84 -8.08 6.68
C LEU A 94 -6.15 -7.00 7.71
N ILE A 95 -5.21 -6.09 7.94
CA ILE A 95 -5.45 -4.88 8.76
C ILE A 95 -5.28 -3.67 7.85
N VAL A 96 -6.26 -2.77 7.84
CA VAL A 96 -6.17 -1.49 7.12
C VAL A 96 -6.33 -0.37 8.14
N LEU A 97 -5.41 0.60 8.17
CA LEU A 97 -5.41 1.66 9.18
C LEU A 97 -4.66 2.90 8.69
N GLN A 98 -4.65 3.93 9.53
CA GLN A 98 -3.70 5.03 9.47
C GLN A 98 -2.86 5.04 10.74
N HIS A 99 -1.66 5.62 10.66
CA HIS A 99 -0.80 5.78 11.82
C HIS A 99 -0.80 7.21 12.33
N GLN A 100 -0.58 7.36 13.63
CA GLN A 100 -0.02 8.61 14.17
C GLN A 100 1.36 8.86 13.52
N PRO A 101 1.82 10.12 13.42
CA PRO A 101 3.11 10.44 12.80
C PRO A 101 4.26 9.62 13.40
N VAL A 102 5.00 8.89 12.54
CA VAL A 102 6.06 7.98 12.96
C VAL A 102 7.08 7.77 11.84
N TYR A 103 8.35 7.60 12.20
CA TYR A 103 9.37 7.05 11.31
C TYR A 103 9.62 5.59 11.63
N THR A 104 9.77 4.78 10.60
CA THR A 104 10.17 3.38 10.76
C THR A 104 11.42 3.12 9.96
N MET A 105 12.35 2.36 10.54
CA MET A 105 13.63 1.98 9.95
C MET A 105 13.63 0.48 9.72
N GLY A 106 13.52 0.05 8.47
CA GLY A 106 13.62 -1.36 8.11
C GLY A 106 15.04 -1.92 8.21
N THR A 107 15.21 -3.18 7.85
CA THR A 107 16.47 -3.92 7.96
C THR A 107 17.61 -3.35 7.11
N GLY A 108 17.29 -2.65 6.01
CA GLY A 108 18.27 -1.98 5.15
C GLY A 108 18.59 -0.54 5.58
N SER A 109 17.96 -0.02 6.63
CA SER A 109 18.11 1.38 7.01
C SER A 109 19.36 1.64 7.85
N SER A 110 20.00 2.79 7.60
CA SER A 110 21.04 3.40 8.44
C SER A 110 20.54 4.70 9.07
N ILE A 111 21.19 5.15 10.15
CA ILE A 111 20.97 6.46 10.78
C ILE A 111 21.32 7.60 9.81
N GLU A 112 22.23 7.37 8.86
CA GLU A 112 22.62 8.33 7.82
C GLU A 112 21.47 8.73 6.88
N TYR A 113 20.39 7.95 6.87
CA TYR A 113 19.16 8.28 6.14
C TYR A 113 18.20 9.17 6.93
N LEU A 114 18.56 9.58 8.15
CA LEU A 114 17.83 10.55 8.95
C LEU A 114 18.52 11.91 8.84
N ASN A 115 17.77 12.94 8.46
CA ASN A 115 18.26 14.32 8.46
C ASN A 115 17.98 15.01 9.82
N PHE A 116 17.90 14.23 10.89
CA PHE A 116 17.66 14.68 12.26
C PHE A 116 18.39 13.77 13.26
N ASP A 117 18.61 14.26 14.49
CA ASP A 117 19.16 13.45 15.57
C ASP A 117 18.07 12.49 16.10
N ILE A 118 18.36 11.20 16.10
CA ILE A 118 17.43 10.17 16.57
C ILE A 118 17.04 10.34 18.04
N ASN A 119 17.91 10.94 18.87
CA ASN A 119 17.63 11.20 20.29
C ASN A 119 16.73 12.43 20.50
N ASN A 120 16.52 13.22 19.45
CA ASN A 120 15.66 14.39 19.43
C ASN A 120 14.80 14.39 18.15
N ALA A 121 14.25 13.23 17.83
CA ALA A 121 13.44 13.04 16.64
C ALA A 121 12.12 13.81 16.74
N PRO A 122 11.61 14.37 15.62
CA PRO A 122 10.36 15.12 15.65
C PRO A 122 9.12 14.22 15.81
N PHE A 123 9.27 12.92 15.53
CA PHE A 123 8.27 11.88 15.75
C PHE A 123 8.95 10.62 16.29
N GLU A 124 8.16 9.68 16.83
CA GLU A 124 8.70 8.39 17.26
C GLU A 124 9.44 7.67 16.14
N VAL A 125 10.52 6.96 16.49
CA VAL A 125 11.33 6.19 15.55
C VAL A 125 11.37 4.74 15.99
N TYR A 126 10.88 3.84 15.14
CA TYR A 126 10.93 2.40 15.39
C TYR A 126 11.88 1.71 14.42
N ARG A 127 12.79 0.89 14.95
CA ARG A 127 13.54 -0.05 14.13
C ARG A 127 12.77 -1.36 14.02
N THR A 128 12.53 -1.81 12.81
CA THR A 128 11.64 -2.94 12.51
C THR A 128 12.27 -3.90 11.52
N GLU A 129 11.69 -5.08 11.46
CA GLU A 129 12.18 -6.24 10.72
C GLU A 129 11.70 -6.30 9.27
N ARG A 130 10.86 -5.33 8.84
CA ARG A 130 10.49 -5.20 7.43
C ARG A 130 11.71 -4.96 6.56
N GLY A 131 11.62 -5.41 5.30
CA GLY A 131 12.56 -5.00 4.26
C GLY A 131 12.49 -3.50 3.96
N GLY A 132 13.50 -3.03 3.23
CA GLY A 132 13.64 -1.63 2.86
C GLY A 132 14.30 -0.78 3.96
N GLU A 133 14.32 0.52 3.72
CA GLU A 133 15.06 1.47 4.55
C GLU A 133 14.11 2.29 5.45
N VAL A 134 14.43 3.56 5.71
CA VAL A 134 13.58 4.49 6.45
C VAL A 134 12.34 4.89 5.62
N THR A 135 11.19 5.04 6.29
CA THR A 135 9.99 5.67 5.74
C THR A 135 9.23 6.42 6.83
N TYR A 136 8.30 7.26 6.41
CA TYR A 136 7.34 7.94 7.26
C TYR A 136 5.94 7.32 7.10
N HIS A 137 5.20 7.27 8.21
CA HIS A 137 3.75 7.04 8.24
C HIS A 137 3.07 8.15 9.05
N GLY A 138 1.83 8.47 8.68
CA GLY A 138 1.06 9.49 9.37
C GLY A 138 -0.36 9.64 8.82
N PRO A 139 -1.13 10.60 9.37
CA PRO A 139 -2.48 10.90 8.92
C PRO A 139 -2.55 11.16 7.40
N GLY A 140 -3.60 10.65 6.78
CA GLY A 140 -3.82 10.70 5.33
C GLY A 140 -3.07 9.61 4.54
N GLN A 141 -2.24 8.78 5.18
CA GLN A 141 -1.60 7.63 4.55
C GLN A 141 -2.32 6.33 4.94
N LEU A 142 -2.85 5.60 3.96
CA LEU A 142 -3.46 4.30 4.21
C LEU A 142 -2.40 3.22 4.26
N THR A 143 -2.29 2.56 5.39
CA THR A 143 -1.41 1.42 5.58
C THR A 143 -2.23 0.14 5.61
N MET A 144 -1.79 -0.84 4.83
CA MET A 144 -2.40 -2.16 4.75
C MET A 144 -1.36 -3.20 5.16
N TYR A 145 -1.70 -4.01 6.15
CA TYR A 145 -0.91 -5.12 6.66
C TYR A 145 -1.58 -6.46 6.38
N PRO A 146 -1.31 -7.09 5.22
CA PRO A 146 -1.73 -8.45 4.97
C PRO A 146 -0.83 -9.41 5.74
N ILE A 147 -1.43 -10.22 6.61
CA ILE A 147 -0.78 -11.25 7.39
C ILE A 147 -1.19 -12.60 6.81
N ILE A 148 -0.40 -13.10 5.85
CA ILE A 148 -0.81 -14.17 4.93
C ILE A 148 0.08 -15.40 5.10
N ASN A 149 -0.53 -16.60 5.13
CA ASN A 149 0.22 -17.86 5.02
C ASN A 149 0.52 -18.17 3.55
N LEU A 150 1.73 -17.87 3.09
CA LEU A 150 2.14 -18.06 1.68
C LEU A 150 2.15 -19.52 1.23
N ARG A 151 2.12 -20.50 2.14
CA ARG A 151 1.94 -21.92 1.78
C ARG A 151 0.58 -22.18 1.14
N ASN A 152 -0.43 -21.40 1.55
CA ASN A 152 -1.77 -21.46 0.97
C ASN A 152 -1.86 -20.68 -0.34
N HIS A 153 -0.80 -19.99 -0.77
CA HIS A 153 -0.79 -19.20 -1.99
C HIS A 153 0.35 -19.68 -2.89
N LYS A 154 1.43 -18.93 -2.92
CA LYS A 154 2.68 -19.25 -3.59
C LYS A 154 3.83 -18.90 -2.67
N MET A 155 4.71 -19.86 -2.41
CA MET A 155 5.93 -19.67 -1.61
C MET A 155 7.01 -18.93 -2.42
N ASP A 156 6.70 -17.69 -2.80
CA ASP A 156 7.55 -16.84 -3.64
C ASP A 156 7.40 -15.38 -3.21
N LEU A 157 8.49 -14.83 -2.65
CA LEU A 157 8.50 -13.46 -2.11
C LEU A 157 8.48 -12.40 -3.20
N HIS A 158 9.06 -12.69 -4.37
CA HIS A 158 9.04 -11.77 -5.50
C HIS A 158 7.62 -11.66 -6.05
N TRP A 159 6.96 -12.80 -6.24
CA TRP A 159 5.54 -12.83 -6.59
C TRP A 159 4.70 -12.02 -5.58
N TYR A 160 4.84 -12.31 -4.28
CA TYR A 160 4.04 -11.65 -3.26
C TYR A 160 4.23 -10.12 -3.26
N LEU A 161 5.47 -9.64 -3.39
CA LEU A 161 5.75 -8.21 -3.53
C LEU A 161 5.12 -7.62 -4.79
N ARG A 162 5.20 -8.31 -5.93
CA ARG A 162 4.58 -7.85 -7.18
C ARG A 162 3.06 -7.80 -7.08
N GLU A 163 2.43 -8.72 -6.36
CA GLU A 163 0.97 -8.68 -6.14
C GLU A 163 0.56 -7.51 -5.24
N LEU A 164 1.34 -7.18 -4.20
CA LEU A 164 1.07 -5.96 -3.41
C LEU A 164 1.20 -4.69 -4.26
N GLU A 165 2.19 -4.62 -5.16
CA GLU A 165 2.28 -3.53 -6.15
C GLU A 165 1.06 -3.53 -7.08
N GLU A 166 0.57 -4.70 -7.48
CA GLU A 166 -0.58 -4.83 -8.39
C GLU A 166 -1.86 -4.32 -7.74
N VAL A 167 -2.09 -4.63 -6.46
CA VAL A 167 -3.23 -4.10 -5.69
C VAL A 167 -3.27 -2.57 -5.80
N VAL A 168 -2.15 -1.90 -5.53
CA VAL A 168 -2.09 -0.43 -5.58
C VAL A 168 -2.24 0.11 -7.00
N ILE A 169 -1.62 -0.53 -8.00
CA ILE A 169 -1.76 -0.13 -9.41
C ILE A 169 -3.22 -0.22 -9.85
N ARG A 170 -3.91 -1.31 -9.48
CA ARG A 170 -5.33 -1.51 -9.77
C ARG A 170 -6.19 -0.47 -9.09
N VAL A 171 -5.95 -0.14 -7.81
CA VAL A 171 -6.67 0.94 -7.09
C VAL A 171 -6.52 2.27 -7.82
N LEU A 172 -5.29 2.66 -8.16
CA LEU A 172 -5.00 3.91 -8.84
C LEU A 172 -5.67 3.98 -10.22
N SER A 173 -5.65 2.88 -10.97
CA SER A 173 -6.27 2.80 -12.29
C SER A 173 -7.81 2.78 -12.23
N SER A 174 -8.41 1.90 -11.43
CA SER A 174 -9.85 1.65 -11.45
C SER A 174 -10.66 2.75 -10.77
N THR A 175 -10.12 3.34 -9.70
CA THR A 175 -10.83 4.32 -8.88
C THR A 175 -10.49 5.76 -9.26
N PHE A 176 -9.24 6.02 -9.65
CA PHE A 176 -8.77 7.38 -9.89
C PHE A 176 -8.34 7.66 -11.33
N SER A 177 -8.37 6.65 -12.22
CA SER A 177 -7.85 6.77 -13.59
C SER A 177 -6.38 7.23 -13.65
N ILE A 178 -5.61 6.97 -12.59
CA ILE A 178 -4.19 7.31 -12.49
C ILE A 178 -3.37 6.13 -13.02
N LYS A 179 -2.57 6.39 -14.07
CA LYS A 179 -1.67 5.38 -14.63
C LYS A 179 -0.40 5.29 -13.79
N ALA A 180 -0.34 4.29 -12.92
CA ALA A 180 0.83 3.97 -12.12
C ALA A 180 1.65 2.82 -12.74
N SER A 181 2.88 2.67 -12.30
CA SER A 181 3.80 1.65 -12.79
C SER A 181 4.79 1.20 -11.71
N ARG A 182 5.47 0.10 -12.01
CA ARG A 182 6.64 -0.39 -11.27
C ARG A 182 7.90 0.19 -11.91
N ILE A 183 8.93 0.42 -11.11
CA ILE A 183 10.26 0.76 -11.62
C ILE A 183 11.21 -0.36 -11.23
N GLU A 184 11.93 -0.90 -12.22
CA GLU A 184 12.84 -2.02 -12.01
C GLU A 184 13.91 -1.67 -10.96
N GLY A 185 14.15 -2.58 -10.03
CA GLY A 185 15.03 -2.37 -8.87
C GLY A 185 14.48 -1.47 -7.76
N LEU A 186 13.31 -0.84 -7.93
CA LEU A 186 12.74 0.11 -6.98
C LEU A 186 11.34 -0.31 -6.50
N THR A 187 11.31 -1.13 -5.46
CA THR A 187 10.09 -1.65 -4.84
C THR A 187 9.11 -0.53 -4.48
N GLY A 188 7.84 -0.71 -4.86
CA GLY A 188 6.76 0.24 -4.64
C GLY A 188 6.09 0.68 -5.93
N VAL A 189 5.11 1.58 -5.81
CA VAL A 189 4.29 2.03 -6.94
C VAL A 189 4.50 3.52 -7.22
N TRP A 190 4.65 3.82 -8.50
CA TRP A 190 5.17 5.09 -8.99
C TRP A 190 4.27 5.71 -10.06
N VAL A 191 4.17 7.04 -10.06
CA VAL A 191 3.57 7.84 -11.14
C VAL A 191 4.61 8.87 -11.58
N GLY A 192 5.15 8.69 -12.78
CA GLY A 192 6.32 9.45 -13.22
C GLY A 192 7.52 9.21 -12.31
N ASP A 193 8.06 10.26 -11.70
CA ASP A 193 9.16 10.23 -10.73
C ASP A 193 8.69 10.20 -9.26
N GLN A 194 7.38 10.22 -9.01
CA GLN A 194 6.78 10.29 -7.68
C GLN A 194 6.42 8.89 -7.17
N LYS A 195 6.93 8.54 -5.98
CA LYS A 195 6.53 7.33 -5.25
C LYS A 195 5.23 7.57 -4.51
N LEU A 196 4.19 6.80 -4.85
CA LEU A 196 2.87 6.89 -4.21
C LEU A 196 2.68 5.85 -3.12
N ALA A 197 3.26 4.66 -3.30
CA ALA A 197 3.20 3.62 -2.29
C ALA A 197 4.57 3.02 -1.98
N ALA A 198 4.87 2.94 -0.69
CA ALA A 198 5.98 2.16 -0.17
C ALA A 198 5.50 0.74 0.13
N ILE A 199 6.34 -0.25 -0.14
CA ILE A 199 6.06 -1.66 0.17
C ILE A 199 7.29 -2.23 0.88
N GLY A 200 7.06 -2.81 2.04
CA GLY A 200 8.08 -3.41 2.87
C GLY A 200 7.45 -4.52 3.71
N ILE A 201 7.96 -5.73 3.55
CA ILE A 201 7.41 -6.94 4.17
C ILE A 201 8.46 -7.62 5.05
N LYS A 202 8.00 -8.46 5.97
CA LYS A 202 8.79 -9.52 6.60
C LYS A 202 8.07 -10.83 6.40
N VAL A 203 8.83 -11.91 6.28
CA VAL A 203 8.29 -13.27 6.29
C VAL A 203 8.92 -14.07 7.43
N SER A 204 8.09 -14.76 8.20
CA SER A 204 8.50 -15.70 9.24
C SER A 204 7.76 -17.02 9.04
N GLN A 205 8.49 -18.12 8.85
CA GLN A 205 7.89 -19.43 8.57
C GLN A 205 6.82 -19.38 7.47
N TRP A 206 7.08 -18.69 6.35
CA TRP A 206 6.13 -18.46 5.25
C TRP A 206 4.84 -17.69 5.62
N ILE A 207 4.76 -17.10 6.81
CA ILE A 207 3.75 -16.11 7.15
C ILE A 207 4.33 -14.73 6.84
N ALA A 208 3.77 -14.05 5.84
CA ALA A 208 4.13 -12.68 5.50
C ALA A 208 3.39 -11.69 6.40
N TYR A 209 4.02 -10.55 6.74
CA TYR A 209 3.43 -9.43 7.47
C TYR A 209 4.22 -8.13 7.19
N HIS A 210 3.86 -7.02 7.85
CA HIS A 210 3.96 -5.68 7.32
C HIS A 210 3.17 -5.58 6.01
N GLY A 211 3.60 -4.81 5.01
CA GLY A 211 2.79 -4.67 3.80
C GLY A 211 3.10 -3.41 3.02
N LEU A 212 2.06 -2.60 2.80
CA LEU A 212 2.11 -1.41 1.96
C LEU A 212 1.58 -0.18 2.67
N ALA A 213 2.08 0.99 2.27
CA ALA A 213 1.63 2.29 2.72
C ALA A 213 1.41 3.19 1.51
N LEU A 214 0.17 3.58 1.25
CA LEU A 214 -0.28 4.39 0.11
C LEU A 214 -0.56 5.82 0.58
N ASN A 215 0.12 6.78 -0.04
CA ASN A 215 -0.08 8.20 0.24
C ASN A 215 -1.38 8.68 -0.42
N VAL A 216 -2.42 8.97 0.38
CA VAL A 216 -3.73 9.39 -0.13
C VAL A 216 -3.86 10.90 -0.03
N THR A 217 -4.06 11.41 1.19
CA THR A 217 -4.09 12.84 1.53
C THR A 217 -2.90 13.24 2.41
N THR A 218 -1.91 12.35 2.53
CA THR A 218 -0.74 12.44 3.41
C THR A 218 -0.02 13.79 3.28
N ASP A 219 0.32 14.39 4.42
CA ASP A 219 1.32 15.45 4.46
C ASP A 219 2.69 14.85 4.10
N LEU A 220 3.29 15.35 3.03
CA LEU A 220 4.55 14.86 2.51
C LEU A 220 5.76 15.58 3.13
N ALA A 221 5.57 16.66 3.90
CA ALA A 221 6.67 17.42 4.50
C ALA A 221 7.61 16.56 5.37
N PRO A 222 7.13 15.59 6.18
CA PRO A 222 8.00 14.70 6.96
C PRO A 222 8.96 13.86 6.12
N PHE A 223 8.63 13.55 4.86
CA PHE A 223 9.57 12.82 3.99
C PHE A 223 10.83 13.62 3.66
N ASN A 224 10.82 14.95 3.78
CA ASN A 224 12.01 15.79 3.57
C ASN A 224 13.06 15.63 4.68
N LEU A 225 12.66 15.10 5.83
CA LEU A 225 13.53 14.86 6.98
C LEU A 225 14.21 13.49 6.94
N ILE A 226 13.99 12.71 5.87
CA ILE A 226 14.59 11.40 5.66
C ILE A 226 15.11 11.26 4.22
N VAL A 227 15.95 10.27 3.99
CA VAL A 227 16.35 9.82 2.64
C VAL A 227 15.61 8.51 2.36
N PRO A 228 14.40 8.55 1.78
CA PRO A 228 13.62 7.34 1.58
C PRO A 228 14.27 6.45 0.51
N CYS A 229 14.43 5.16 0.81
CA CYS A 229 15.00 4.16 -0.11
C CYS A 229 16.41 4.50 -0.64
N GLY A 230 17.17 5.35 0.06
CA GLY A 230 18.61 5.55 -0.17
C GLY A 230 18.90 6.40 -1.40
N ILE A 231 17.84 6.87 -2.05
CA ILE A 231 17.89 7.56 -3.34
C ILE A 231 17.44 9.00 -3.13
N ARG A 232 18.40 9.92 -3.15
CA ARG A 232 18.15 11.36 -2.94
C ARG A 232 17.39 12.04 -4.09
N ASN A 233 17.32 11.41 -5.27
CA ASN A 233 16.82 12.04 -6.49
C ASN A 233 15.40 11.62 -6.89
N ARG A 234 14.57 11.17 -5.95
CA ARG A 234 13.18 10.78 -6.26
C ARG A 234 12.18 11.39 -5.30
N LYS A 235 11.04 11.80 -5.85
CA LYS A 235 9.98 12.48 -5.11
C LYS A 235 9.05 11.45 -4.49
N VAL A 236 8.42 11.84 -3.40
CA VAL A 236 7.20 11.20 -2.90
C VAL A 236 6.01 12.00 -3.41
N GLY A 237 4.91 11.31 -3.70
CA GLY A 237 3.65 11.91 -4.14
C GLY A 237 2.47 11.34 -3.36
N SER A 238 1.30 11.91 -3.58
CA SER A 238 0.03 11.45 -3.00
C SER A 238 -1.09 11.50 -4.04
N ILE A 239 -2.16 10.72 -3.83
CA ILE A 239 -3.34 10.75 -4.71
C ILE A 239 -3.92 12.16 -4.77
N LYS A 240 -4.08 12.82 -3.61
CA LYS A 240 -4.55 14.21 -3.53
C LYS A 240 -3.70 15.14 -4.39
N GLY A 241 -2.37 15.09 -4.25
CA GLY A 241 -1.47 15.95 -5.02
C GLY A 241 -1.62 15.77 -6.53
N LEU A 242 -1.70 14.52 -7.02
CA LEU A 242 -1.88 14.24 -8.45
C LEU A 242 -3.24 14.72 -8.98
N LEU A 243 -4.30 14.61 -8.17
CA LEU A 243 -5.63 15.10 -8.54
C LEU A 243 -5.66 16.63 -8.61
N GLU A 244 -4.99 17.32 -7.68
CA GLU A 244 -4.87 18.78 -7.67
C GLU A 244 -4.08 19.32 -8.88
N GLU A 245 -2.98 18.65 -9.25
CA GLU A 245 -2.21 18.98 -10.46
C GLU A 245 -3.04 18.80 -11.73
N SER A 246 -3.84 17.73 -11.79
CA SER A 246 -4.71 17.46 -12.94
C SER A 246 -5.84 18.49 -13.08
N CYS A 247 -6.41 18.94 -11.97
CA CYS A 247 -7.51 19.93 -11.95
C CYS A 247 -7.03 21.38 -12.16
N SER A 248 -5.80 21.70 -11.80
CA SER A 248 -5.24 23.04 -12.07
C SER A 248 -5.20 23.37 -13.56
N ASN A 249 -5.21 22.34 -14.42
CA ASN A 249 -5.29 22.47 -15.89
C ASN A 249 -6.74 22.53 -16.44
N ALA A 250 -7.76 22.29 -15.61
CA ALA A 250 -9.17 22.26 -16.00
C ALA A 250 -10.03 22.93 -14.92
N LYS A 251 -10.42 24.21 -15.13
CA LYS A 251 -11.34 25.04 -14.30
C LYS A 251 -11.68 24.47 -12.91
N ALA A 252 -11.05 25.02 -11.87
CA ALA A 252 -11.15 24.61 -10.47
C ALA A 252 -12.59 24.31 -10.01
N HIS A 253 -12.95 23.04 -9.98
CA HIS A 253 -14.02 22.55 -9.12
C HIS A 253 -13.40 22.27 -7.75
N HIS A 254 -14.00 22.79 -6.68
CA HIS A 254 -13.64 22.47 -5.31
C HIS A 254 -13.91 20.98 -5.09
N PHE A 255 -12.85 20.16 -5.07
CA PHE A 255 -12.95 18.75 -4.76
C PHE A 255 -13.08 18.59 -3.25
N ASP A 256 -14.17 17.95 -2.82
CA ASP A 256 -14.31 17.51 -1.44
C ASP A 256 -13.46 16.24 -1.23
N TYR A 257 -12.27 16.43 -0.67
CA TYR A 257 -11.36 15.33 -0.35
C TYR A 257 -11.75 14.57 0.93
N SER A 258 -12.84 14.94 1.61
CA SER A 258 -13.26 14.30 2.86
C SER A 258 -13.50 12.80 2.72
N GLN A 259 -13.91 12.34 1.53
CA GLN A 259 -14.19 10.94 1.23
C GLN A 259 -13.01 10.19 0.60
N LEU A 260 -11.88 10.86 0.32
CA LEU A 260 -10.80 10.23 -0.45
C LEU A 260 -10.18 9.04 0.28
N ILE A 261 -10.09 9.12 1.62
CA ILE A 261 -9.63 8.02 2.47
C ILE A 261 -10.61 6.84 2.41
N ASP A 262 -11.90 7.08 2.60
CA ASP A 262 -12.95 6.04 2.59
C ASP A 262 -12.99 5.30 1.23
N ILE A 263 -13.00 6.06 0.12
CA ILE A 263 -13.00 5.51 -1.24
C ILE A 263 -11.74 4.70 -1.51
N THR A 264 -10.57 5.21 -1.08
CA THR A 264 -9.30 4.50 -1.29
C THR A 264 -9.23 3.23 -0.46
N SER A 265 -9.69 3.24 0.80
CA SER A 265 -9.72 2.05 1.67
C SER A 265 -10.62 0.95 1.08
N GLN A 266 -11.85 1.30 0.69
CA GLN A 266 -12.77 0.36 0.05
C GLN A 266 -12.19 -0.24 -1.23
N SER A 267 -11.56 0.59 -2.06
CA SER A 267 -10.89 0.11 -3.27
C SER A 267 -9.70 -0.79 -2.94
N LEU A 268 -8.90 -0.46 -1.93
CA LEU A 268 -7.75 -1.27 -1.50
C LEU A 268 -8.19 -2.67 -1.07
N ILE A 269 -9.20 -2.77 -0.20
CA ILE A 269 -9.73 -4.06 0.27
C ILE A 269 -10.29 -4.88 -0.90
N ARG A 270 -11.04 -4.24 -1.82
CA ARG A 270 -11.60 -4.89 -3.00
C ARG A 270 -10.51 -5.41 -3.94
N GLU A 271 -9.55 -4.58 -4.34
CA GLU A 271 -8.50 -5.01 -5.26
C GLU A 271 -7.57 -6.04 -4.60
N PHE A 272 -7.35 -5.96 -3.29
CA PHE A 272 -6.63 -7.00 -2.54
C PHE A 272 -7.37 -8.34 -2.59
N SER A 273 -8.68 -8.34 -2.32
CA SER A 273 -9.56 -9.53 -2.46
C SER A 273 -9.43 -10.17 -3.84
N GLU A 274 -9.50 -9.36 -4.89
CA GLU A 274 -9.42 -9.81 -6.28
C GLU A 274 -8.02 -10.29 -6.67
N VAL A 275 -6.95 -9.62 -6.24
CA VAL A 275 -5.57 -10.02 -6.57
C VAL A 275 -5.22 -11.35 -5.91
N PHE A 276 -5.57 -11.51 -4.62
CA PHE A 276 -5.25 -12.71 -3.85
C PHE A 276 -6.32 -13.81 -3.93
N GLN A 277 -7.42 -13.57 -4.64
CA GLN A 277 -8.56 -14.50 -4.76
C GLN A 277 -9.09 -14.93 -3.39
N LEU A 278 -9.32 -13.96 -2.52
CA LEU A 278 -9.76 -14.16 -1.13
C LEU A 278 -11.23 -13.78 -0.97
N LYS A 279 -11.89 -14.37 0.02
CA LYS A 279 -13.19 -13.91 0.52
C LYS A 279 -12.96 -13.07 1.77
N ILE A 280 -13.26 -11.78 1.68
CA ILE A 280 -13.11 -10.86 2.81
C ILE A 280 -14.25 -11.02 3.80
N GLN A 281 -13.92 -11.31 5.06
CA GLN A 281 -14.84 -11.28 6.19
C GLN A 281 -14.48 -10.12 7.12
N GLN A 282 -15.36 -9.13 7.22
CA GLN A 282 -15.15 -8.01 8.13
C GLN A 282 -15.24 -8.46 9.60
N ARG A 283 -14.29 -8.00 10.41
CA ARG A 283 -14.21 -8.22 11.85
C ARG A 283 -14.18 -6.90 12.59
N SER A 284 -14.67 -6.88 13.83
CA SER A 284 -14.67 -5.68 14.67
C SER A 284 -13.35 -5.53 15.45
N VAL A 285 -12.98 -4.29 15.75
CA VAL A 285 -11.76 -3.95 16.51
C VAL A 285 -11.70 -4.60 17.90
N PRO A 286 -12.79 -4.66 18.69
CA PRO A 286 -12.76 -5.34 19.99
C PRO A 286 -12.33 -6.81 19.91
N ILE A 287 -12.59 -7.48 18.77
CA ILE A 287 -12.12 -8.85 18.54
C ILE A 287 -10.60 -8.86 18.34
N LEU A 288 -10.04 -7.90 17.61
CA LEU A 288 -8.59 -7.77 17.42
C LEU A 288 -7.87 -7.58 18.76
N GLU A 289 -8.35 -6.65 19.59
CA GLU A 289 -7.79 -6.41 20.92
C GLU A 289 -7.93 -7.63 21.84
N PHE A 290 -9.06 -8.33 21.75
CA PHE A 290 -9.29 -9.55 22.51
C PHE A 290 -8.31 -10.67 22.13
N LEU A 291 -8.07 -10.90 20.83
CA LEU A 291 -7.09 -11.87 20.33
C LEU A 291 -5.69 -11.55 20.86
N VAL A 292 -5.35 -10.26 20.92
CA VAL A 292 -4.07 -9.78 21.43
C VAL A 292 -3.93 -10.06 22.92
N LYS A 293 -4.91 -9.66 23.73
CA LYS A 293 -4.91 -9.89 25.20
C LYS A 293 -4.85 -11.36 25.58
N LYS A 294 -5.58 -12.23 24.86
CA LYS A 294 -5.57 -13.68 25.11
C LYS A 294 -4.18 -14.28 24.88
N THR A 295 -3.48 -13.83 23.84
CA THR A 295 -2.17 -14.39 23.48
C THR A 295 -1.05 -13.92 24.42
N GLU A 296 -1.19 -12.75 25.05
CA GLU A 296 -0.23 -12.26 26.06
C GLU A 296 -0.39 -12.94 27.43
N SER A 297 -1.52 -13.62 27.66
CA SER A 297 -1.83 -14.34 28.92
C SER A 297 -1.43 -15.82 28.93
N LEU A 298 -0.86 -16.32 27.83
CA LEU A 298 -0.40 -17.70 27.62
C LEU A 298 1.12 -17.75 27.50
#